data_AF-A0A6J4FQK1-F1
#
_entry.id   AF-A0A6J4FQK1-F1
#
_cell.length_a   1.000
_cell.length_b   1.000
_cell.length_c   1.000
_cell.angle_alpha   90.00
_cell.angle_beta   90.00
_cell.angle_gamma   90.00
#
_symmetry.space_group_name_H-M   'P 1'
#
loop_
_entity.id
_entity.type
_entity.pdbx_description
1 polymer ?
#
loop_
_entity_poly.entity_id
_entity_poly.type
_entity_poly.pdbx_seq_one_letter_code
_entity_poly.pdbx_strand_id
1 'polypeptide(L)'
;MFLRAFGFLLFVSPVVLLTLWFSDNAGVVQVEWLGWHVDTNVPVLLCVLLVLFLVLSGLSRLSMLVVALPGRLGRSRQVRNRERGMAALLEALELAGTGDPTEVRHHAAEAAKLLESPELAARLDKVLPRSSSPRHQSAAEDGEPAKARSAGRRGVQARMHESPPPPTDTEAELAKLRAIVERAHPTPPPTAPAGDLPPVRQAEPAPEPQPQPAPEPAAVPVPADASDDDKTAFAQVLRQGAWGEAAAWLDLAAGRLPAGIADRWRVLARVAEAQSVAATDAARAAQLAGEALALNGADLAAWMVLLESLVAQGDSFGAADALARSWRVLPNRVLPRICASLWPDETPEQRLARCEAMAESHPHQPDAHLVVGEAAVLAQKWGVARRHLMAVLKAGPDGQAARLMAEVEDREPGGSARAAEVWRQREHGAPAAPTWVCGQCGASHGRWSWECPKCSGLDRLAWGRPAAAIALATDAGADTGKVDAQA
;
A
#
# COMPACT_ATOMS: atom_id res chain seq x y z
N MET A 1 -21.29 -6.12 -12.19
CA MET A 1 -22.17 -7.25 -12.53
C MET A 1 -23.04 -6.97 -13.76
N PHE A 2 -23.61 -5.77 -13.87
CA PHE A 2 -24.46 -5.34 -15.00
C PHE A 2 -23.79 -5.43 -16.39
N LEU A 3 -22.51 -5.11 -16.53
CA LEU A 3 -21.82 -5.18 -17.84
C LEU A 3 -21.71 -6.62 -18.39
N ARG A 4 -21.64 -7.61 -17.51
CA ARG A 4 -21.57 -9.04 -17.87
C ARG A 4 -22.94 -9.64 -18.17
N ALA A 5 -23.96 -9.24 -17.40
CA ALA A 5 -25.35 -9.57 -17.70
C ALA A 5 -25.82 -8.91 -19.01
N PHE A 6 -25.35 -7.67 -19.27
CA PHE A 6 -25.59 -6.95 -20.51
C PHE A 6 -24.93 -7.63 -21.70
N GLY A 7 -23.67 -8.08 -21.58
CA GLY A 7 -23.02 -8.87 -22.62
C GLY A 7 -23.73 -10.20 -22.92
N PHE A 8 -24.27 -10.86 -21.89
CA PHE A 8 -25.05 -12.09 -22.06
C PHE A 8 -26.40 -11.82 -22.74
N LEU A 9 -27.13 -10.79 -22.32
CA LEU A 9 -28.39 -10.37 -22.94
C LEU A 9 -28.20 -9.92 -24.39
N LEU A 10 -27.10 -9.22 -24.68
CA LEU A 10 -26.77 -8.73 -26.02
C LEU A 10 -26.39 -9.88 -26.97
N PHE A 11 -25.90 -11.00 -26.43
CA PHE A 11 -25.62 -12.21 -27.20
C PHE A 11 -26.86 -13.13 -27.36
N VAL A 12 -27.68 -13.25 -26.32
CA VAL A 12 -28.90 -14.09 -26.36
C VAL A 12 -30.00 -13.44 -27.21
N SER A 13 -30.10 -12.11 -27.21
CA SER A 13 -31.10 -11.35 -27.97
C SER A 13 -31.11 -11.68 -29.48
N PRO A 14 -29.99 -11.62 -30.22
CA PRO A 14 -29.99 -11.98 -31.64
C PRO A 14 -30.27 -13.46 -31.86
N VAL A 15 -29.89 -14.36 -30.93
CA VAL A 15 -30.21 -15.80 -31.04
C VAL A 15 -31.71 -16.06 -30.89
N VAL A 16 -32.37 -15.35 -29.96
CA VAL A 16 -33.83 -15.40 -29.76
C VAL A 16 -34.57 -14.76 -30.95
N LEU A 17 -34.05 -13.64 -31.46
CA LEU A 17 -34.63 -12.96 -32.62
C LEU A 17 -34.48 -13.81 -33.90
N LEU A 18 -33.35 -14.50 -34.06
CA LEU A 18 -33.10 -15.43 -35.16
C LEU A 18 -34.00 -16.66 -35.06
N THR A 19 -34.23 -17.21 -33.86
CA THR A 19 -35.15 -18.34 -33.66
C THR A 19 -36.60 -17.95 -33.94
N LEU A 20 -37.03 -16.75 -33.54
CA LEU A 20 -38.38 -16.25 -33.84
C LEU A 20 -38.58 -16.01 -35.33
N TRP A 21 -37.59 -15.43 -36.02
CA TRP A 21 -37.64 -15.26 -37.49
C TRP A 21 -37.63 -16.60 -38.25
N PHE A 22 -36.94 -17.61 -37.71
CA PHE A 22 -36.88 -18.95 -38.32
C PHE A 22 -38.12 -19.80 -38.07
N SER A 23 -38.93 -19.48 -37.05
CA SER A 23 -40.23 -20.13 -36.83
C SER A 23 -41.17 -19.99 -38.03
N ASP A 24 -41.01 -18.92 -38.83
CA ASP A 24 -41.80 -18.66 -40.02
C ASP A 24 -41.20 -19.27 -41.31
N ASN A 25 -39.98 -19.81 -41.26
CA ASN A 25 -39.27 -20.38 -42.41
C ASN A 25 -38.91 -21.86 -42.15
N ALA A 26 -39.87 -22.75 -42.39
CA ALA A 26 -39.70 -24.20 -42.23
C ALA A 26 -38.81 -24.80 -43.33
N GLY A 27 -37.49 -24.62 -43.22
CA GLY A 27 -36.49 -25.32 -44.04
C GLY A 27 -35.99 -26.58 -43.35
N VAL A 28 -35.99 -27.71 -44.05
CA VAL A 28 -35.37 -28.98 -43.59
C VAL A 28 -33.88 -28.92 -43.93
N VAL A 29 -33.01 -29.05 -42.92
CA VAL A 29 -31.56 -29.11 -43.15
C VAL A 29 -31.13 -30.57 -43.15
N GLN A 30 -30.72 -31.05 -44.32
CA GLN A 30 -30.16 -32.38 -44.47
C GLN A 30 -28.64 -32.32 -44.32
N VAL A 31 -28.12 -32.93 -43.25
CA VAL A 31 -26.68 -33.11 -43.05
C VAL A 31 -26.35 -34.57 -43.36
N GLU A 32 -25.66 -34.80 -44.47
CA GLU A 32 -25.19 -36.13 -44.86
C GLU A 32 -23.76 -36.31 -44.35
N TRP A 33 -23.56 -37.22 -43.38
CA TRP A 33 -22.24 -37.48 -42.80
C TRP A 33 -21.95 -38.98 -42.82
N LEU A 34 -20.98 -39.42 -43.63
CA LEU A 34 -20.54 -40.82 -43.74
C LEU A 34 -21.69 -41.83 -44.01
N GLY A 35 -22.69 -41.43 -44.82
CA GLY A 35 -23.86 -42.26 -45.16
C GLY A 35 -24.97 -42.25 -44.11
N TRP A 36 -24.78 -41.59 -42.96
CA TRP A 36 -25.85 -41.31 -42.00
C TRP A 36 -26.59 -40.03 -42.38
N HIS A 37 -27.89 -40.18 -42.60
CA HIS A 37 -28.79 -39.09 -42.92
C HIS A 37 -29.57 -38.75 -41.65
N VAL A 38 -29.33 -37.57 -41.08
CA VAL A 38 -30.06 -37.10 -39.91
C VAL A 38 -30.94 -35.93 -40.33
N ASP A 39 -32.21 -36.21 -40.65
CA ASP A 39 -33.20 -35.18 -40.94
C ASP A 39 -33.56 -34.44 -39.64
N THR A 40 -32.95 -33.27 -39.44
CA THR A 40 -33.18 -32.45 -38.23
C THR A 40 -33.86 -31.14 -38.59
N ASN A 41 -34.95 -30.82 -37.89
CA ASN A 41 -35.57 -29.50 -38.00
C ASN A 41 -34.57 -28.45 -37.47
N VAL A 42 -34.36 -27.36 -38.21
CA VAL A 42 -33.42 -26.27 -37.84
C VAL A 42 -33.56 -25.78 -36.40
N PRO A 43 -34.78 -25.66 -35.83
CA PRO A 43 -34.96 -25.29 -34.42
C PRO A 43 -34.28 -26.25 -33.44
N VAL A 44 -34.29 -27.56 -33.74
CA VAL A 44 -33.70 -28.59 -32.88
C VAL A 44 -32.17 -28.46 -32.87
N LEU A 45 -31.56 -28.20 -34.04
CA LEU A 45 -30.11 -28.01 -34.14
C LEU A 45 -29.64 -26.79 -33.35
N LEU A 46 -30.38 -25.66 -33.41
CA LEU A 46 -30.07 -24.45 -32.65
C LEU A 46 -30.20 -24.66 -31.13
N CYS A 47 -31.24 -25.37 -30.68
CA CYS A 47 -31.39 -25.72 -29.27
C CYS A 47 -30.21 -26.58 -28.77
N VAL A 48 -29.76 -27.55 -29.56
CA VAL A 48 -28.60 -28.38 -29.21
C VAL A 48 -27.33 -27.54 -29.09
N LEU A 49 -27.08 -26.62 -30.02
CA LEU A 49 -25.92 -25.72 -29.99
C LEU A 49 -25.96 -24.76 -28.78
N LEU A 50 -27.14 -24.22 -28.44
CA LEU A 50 -27.33 -23.38 -27.26
C LEU A 50 -27.01 -24.15 -25.97
N VAL A 51 -27.55 -25.37 -25.83
CA VAL A 51 -27.30 -26.23 -24.67
C VAL A 51 -25.80 -26.56 -24.57
N LEU A 52 -25.15 -26.90 -25.68
CA LEU A 52 -23.71 -27.15 -25.73
C LEU A 52 -22.90 -25.92 -25.27
N PHE A 53 -23.27 -24.73 -25.73
CA PHE A 53 -22.62 -23.49 -25.32
C PHE A 53 -22.76 -23.22 -23.81
N LEU A 54 -23.96 -23.41 -23.25
CA LEU A 54 -24.21 -23.24 -21.82
C LEU A 54 -23.40 -24.25 -20.98
N VAL A 55 -23.33 -25.50 -21.43
CA VAL A 55 -22.53 -26.56 -20.78
C VAL A 55 -21.05 -26.19 -20.80
N LEU A 56 -20.51 -25.76 -21.94
CA LEU A 56 -19.10 -25.33 -22.07
C LEU A 56 -18.80 -24.10 -21.20
N SER A 57 -19.72 -23.14 -21.12
CA SER A 57 -19.57 -21.98 -20.23
C SER A 57 -19.64 -22.36 -18.75
N GLY A 58 -20.45 -23.36 -18.38
CA GLY A 58 -20.51 -23.88 -17.01
C GLY A 58 -19.23 -24.63 -16.64
N LEU A 59 -18.72 -25.46 -17.55
CA LEU A 59 -17.47 -26.20 -17.38
C LEU A 59 -16.27 -25.28 -17.22
N SER A 60 -16.20 -24.18 -17.98
CA SER A 60 -15.11 -23.19 -17.84
C SER A 60 -15.18 -22.39 -16.53
N ARG A 61 -16.38 -22.13 -16.01
CA ARG A 61 -16.58 -21.54 -14.68
C ARG A 61 -16.14 -22.51 -13.58
N LEU A 62 -16.48 -23.79 -13.71
CA LEU A 62 -16.13 -24.83 -12.76
C LEU A 62 -14.62 -25.10 -12.75
N SER A 63 -13.97 -25.13 -13.92
CA SER A 63 -12.52 -25.30 -14.01
C SER A 63 -11.76 -24.15 -13.34
N MET A 64 -12.22 -22.90 -13.51
CA MET A 64 -11.64 -21.76 -12.80
C MET A 64 -11.85 -21.85 -11.27
N LEU A 65 -12.98 -22.41 -10.82
CA LEU A 65 -13.23 -22.63 -9.39
C LEU A 65 -12.28 -23.69 -8.80
N VAL A 66 -12.01 -24.76 -9.55
CA VAL A 66 -11.10 -25.84 -9.14
C VAL A 66 -9.64 -25.38 -9.13
N VAL A 67 -9.23 -24.57 -10.11
CA VAL A 67 -7.87 -23.97 -10.14
C VAL A 67 -7.70 -22.87 -9.08
N ALA A 68 -8.78 -22.19 -8.66
CA ALA A 68 -8.76 -21.19 -7.59
C ALA A 68 -8.86 -21.78 -6.16
N LEU A 69 -9.17 -23.07 -6.02
CA LEU A 69 -9.30 -23.76 -4.73
C LEU A 69 -8.00 -23.86 -3.89
N PRO A 70 -6.81 -24.14 -4.45
CA PRO A 70 -5.58 -24.23 -3.65
C PRO A 70 -5.16 -22.88 -3.02
N GLY A 71 -5.53 -21.75 -3.62
CA GLY A 71 -5.23 -20.41 -3.08
C GLY A 71 -6.03 -20.05 -1.81
N ARG A 72 -7.23 -20.61 -1.63
CA ARG A 72 -8.08 -20.34 -0.46
C ARG A 72 -7.64 -21.11 0.80
N LEU A 73 -7.12 -22.33 0.64
CA LEU A 73 -6.58 -23.12 1.76
C LEU A 73 -5.19 -22.67 2.22
N GLY A 74 -4.42 -21.98 1.37
CA GLY A 74 -3.09 -21.44 1.73
C GLY A 74 -3.12 -20.36 2.81
N ARG A 75 -4.19 -19.55 2.89
CA ARG A 75 -4.29 -18.41 3.83
C ARG A 75 -4.46 -18.84 5.29
N SER A 76 -5.23 -19.90 5.56
CA SER A 76 -5.32 -20.46 6.92
C SER A 76 -4.00 -21.09 7.36
N ARG A 77 -3.23 -21.65 6.41
CA ARG A 77 -1.92 -22.22 6.68
C ARG A 77 -0.88 -21.16 7.03
N GLN A 78 -0.89 -20.00 6.36
CA GLN A 78 0.05 -18.91 6.64
C GLN A 78 -0.20 -18.25 8.01
N VAL A 79 -1.47 -18.09 8.42
CA VAL A 79 -1.83 -17.60 9.76
C VAL A 79 -1.34 -18.58 10.83
N ARG A 80 -1.63 -19.88 10.67
CA ARG A 80 -1.19 -20.91 11.63
C ARG A 80 0.32 -21.08 11.67
N ASN A 81 1.02 -20.90 10.55
CA ASN A 81 2.48 -20.95 10.48
C ASN A 81 3.11 -19.74 11.19
N ARG A 82 2.51 -18.54 11.10
CA ARG A 82 2.97 -17.36 11.85
C ARG A 82 2.79 -17.51 13.35
N GLU A 83 1.65 -18.04 13.79
CA GLU A 83 1.40 -18.31 15.21
C GLU A 83 2.40 -19.32 15.76
N ARG A 84 2.64 -20.43 15.05
CA ARG A 84 3.64 -21.44 15.44
C ARG A 84 5.07 -20.92 15.39
N GLY A 85 5.41 -20.13 14.37
CA GLY A 85 6.73 -19.52 14.23
C GLY A 85 7.05 -18.52 15.33
N MET A 86 6.07 -17.71 15.75
CA MET A 86 6.22 -16.81 16.90
C MET A 86 6.32 -17.56 18.22
N ALA A 87 5.54 -18.64 18.41
CA ALA A 87 5.63 -19.47 19.61
C ALA A 87 7.02 -20.12 19.76
N ALA A 88 7.54 -20.71 18.68
CA ALA A 88 8.88 -21.30 18.66
C ALA A 88 9.98 -20.26 18.91
N LEU A 89 9.80 -19.01 18.45
CA LEU A 89 10.74 -17.93 18.74
C LEU A 89 10.73 -17.53 20.22
N LEU A 90 9.55 -17.44 20.83
CA LEU A 90 9.41 -17.11 22.25
C LEU A 90 10.02 -18.21 23.13
N GLU A 91 9.77 -19.47 22.78
CA GLU A 91 10.36 -20.63 23.44
C GLU A 91 11.90 -20.64 23.30
N ALA A 92 12.42 -20.31 22.11
CA ALA A 92 13.86 -20.16 21.90
C ALA A 92 14.45 -19.02 22.77
N LEU A 93 13.75 -17.90 22.94
CA LEU A 93 14.20 -16.78 23.77
C LEU A 93 14.12 -17.08 25.27
N GLU A 94 13.12 -17.85 25.69
CA GLU A 94 12.98 -18.32 27.07
C GLU A 94 14.12 -19.30 27.43
N LEU A 95 14.37 -20.27 26.53
CA LEU A 95 15.49 -21.20 26.66
C LEU A 95 16.85 -20.52 26.50
N ALA A 96 16.95 -19.40 25.77
CA ALA A 96 18.21 -18.65 25.67
C ALA A 96 18.71 -18.11 27.02
N GLY A 97 17.82 -17.98 28.02
CA GLY A 97 18.17 -17.58 29.38
C GLY A 97 18.60 -18.72 30.31
N THR A 98 18.23 -19.98 30.02
CA THR A 98 18.32 -21.08 31.00
C THR A 98 18.72 -22.45 30.43
N GLY A 99 18.66 -22.64 29.10
CA GLY A 99 18.75 -23.93 28.42
C GLY A 99 20.03 -24.17 27.62
N ASP A 100 20.15 -25.39 27.07
CA ASP A 100 21.29 -25.82 26.24
C ASP A 100 21.33 -24.99 24.94
N PRO A 101 22.49 -24.44 24.54
CA PRO A 101 22.63 -23.64 23.31
C PRO A 101 22.26 -24.41 22.03
N THR A 102 22.22 -25.73 22.06
CA THR A 102 21.83 -26.57 20.92
C THR A 102 20.31 -26.60 20.70
N GLU A 103 19.52 -26.72 21.76
CA GLU A 103 18.04 -26.69 21.70
C GLU A 103 17.53 -25.32 21.29
N VAL A 104 18.13 -24.25 21.83
CA VAL A 104 17.80 -22.87 21.46
C VAL A 104 17.96 -22.62 19.96
N ARG A 105 18.99 -23.20 19.33
CA ARG A 105 19.20 -23.10 17.87
C ARG A 105 18.20 -23.92 17.07
N HIS A 106 17.76 -25.07 17.59
CA HIS A 106 16.74 -25.89 16.95
C HIS A 106 15.42 -25.12 16.85
N HIS A 107 14.94 -24.57 17.96
CA HIS A 107 13.71 -23.77 18.01
C HIS A 107 13.83 -22.46 17.21
N ALA A 108 15.00 -21.81 17.21
CA ALA A 108 15.25 -20.64 16.36
C ALA A 108 15.23 -20.96 14.85
N ALA A 109 15.78 -22.12 14.44
CA ALA A 109 15.75 -22.58 13.06
C ALA A 109 14.33 -22.99 12.62
N GLU A 110 13.57 -23.63 13.51
CA GLU A 110 12.17 -23.96 13.27
C GLU A 110 11.29 -22.71 13.12
N ALA A 111 11.49 -21.71 13.99
CA ALA A 111 10.83 -20.42 13.89
C ALA A 111 11.14 -19.72 12.56
N ALA A 112 12.41 -19.69 12.14
CA ALA A 112 12.80 -19.09 10.87
C ALA A 112 12.22 -19.81 9.64
N LYS A 113 12.09 -21.14 9.71
CA LYS A 113 11.46 -21.96 8.66
C LYS A 113 9.95 -21.70 8.58
N LEU A 114 9.26 -21.60 9.71
CA LEU A 114 7.83 -21.34 9.77
C LEU A 114 7.46 -19.91 9.39
N LEU A 115 8.36 -18.95 9.62
CA LEU A 115 8.20 -17.54 9.28
C LEU A 115 8.76 -17.18 7.88
N GLU A 116 9.26 -18.16 7.13
CA GLU A 116 9.79 -18.00 5.76
C GLU A 116 10.85 -16.89 5.62
N SER A 117 11.60 -16.61 6.69
CA SER A 117 12.56 -15.50 6.73
C SER A 117 14.01 -15.99 6.93
N PRO A 118 14.80 -16.15 5.85
CA PRO A 118 16.20 -16.60 5.96
C PRO A 118 17.07 -15.57 6.69
N GLU A 119 16.72 -14.29 6.61
CA GLU A 119 17.33 -13.17 7.34
C GLU A 119 17.22 -13.33 8.86
N LEU A 120 16.10 -13.87 9.35
CA LEU A 120 15.84 -14.06 10.79
C LEU A 120 16.76 -15.15 11.36
N ALA A 121 16.91 -16.27 10.64
CA ALA A 121 17.85 -17.33 11.02
C ALA A 121 19.30 -16.81 11.11
N ALA A 122 19.74 -16.04 10.11
CA ALA A 122 21.09 -15.48 10.08
C ALA A 122 21.34 -14.48 11.22
N ARG A 123 20.34 -13.65 11.55
CA ARG A 123 20.44 -12.71 12.68
C ARG A 123 20.41 -13.41 14.04
N LEU A 124 19.56 -14.42 14.22
CA LEU A 124 19.48 -15.17 15.48
C LEU A 124 20.75 -15.98 15.73
N ASP A 125 21.34 -16.62 14.71
CA ASP A 125 22.63 -17.33 14.87
C ASP A 125 23.76 -16.40 15.32
N LYS A 126 23.71 -15.12 14.92
CA LYS A 126 24.68 -14.11 15.35
C LYS A 126 24.48 -13.65 16.80
N VAL A 127 23.26 -13.67 17.31
CA VAL A 127 22.90 -13.18 18.65
C VAL A 127 22.99 -14.29 19.70
N LEU A 128 22.77 -15.55 19.31
CA LEU A 128 22.79 -16.68 20.22
C LEU A 128 24.23 -17.09 20.60
N PRO A 129 24.49 -17.45 21.88
CA PRO A 129 25.82 -17.84 22.32
C PRO A 129 26.34 -19.05 21.54
N ARG A 130 27.62 -19.02 21.16
CA ARG A 130 28.29 -20.17 20.54
C ARG A 130 28.46 -21.24 21.61
N SER A 131 27.91 -22.43 21.39
CA SER A 131 28.12 -23.58 22.28
C SER A 131 29.62 -23.78 22.47
N SER A 132 30.11 -23.60 23.70
CA SER A 132 31.43 -24.09 24.07
C SER A 132 31.38 -25.62 23.97
N SER A 133 32.17 -26.18 23.07
CA SER A 133 32.45 -27.62 23.01
C SER A 133 32.68 -28.14 24.44
N PRO A 134 32.11 -29.29 24.85
CA PRO A 134 32.31 -29.81 26.19
C PRO A 134 33.77 -30.28 26.32
N ARG A 135 34.61 -29.41 26.85
CA ARG A 135 35.93 -29.76 27.36
C ARG A 135 36.05 -29.02 28.68
N HIS A 136 36.17 -29.80 29.75
CA HIS A 136 36.31 -29.41 31.16
C HIS A 136 35.01 -29.36 32.00
N GLN A 137 34.48 -30.55 32.29
CA GLN A 137 34.00 -30.85 33.64
C GLN A 137 34.58 -32.19 34.08
N SER A 138 35.52 -32.12 35.03
CA SER A 138 35.92 -33.12 36.04
C SER A 138 37.44 -33.14 36.25
N ALA A 139 37.92 -32.28 37.14
CA ALA A 139 39.15 -32.51 37.88
C ALA A 139 38.77 -32.70 39.35
N ALA A 140 38.67 -33.96 39.78
CA ALA A 140 38.96 -34.50 41.10
C ALA A 140 38.17 -35.81 41.29
N GLU A 141 38.86 -36.94 41.21
CA GLU A 141 38.77 -38.13 42.09
C GLU A 141 39.42 -39.36 41.40
N ASP A 142 40.64 -39.64 41.86
CA ASP A 142 41.34 -40.93 42.07
C ASP A 142 41.06 -42.18 41.20
N GLY A 143 42.15 -42.79 40.71
CA GLY A 143 42.26 -44.26 40.53
C GLY A 143 42.68 -44.80 39.14
N GLU A 144 43.99 -45.10 39.00
CA GLU A 144 44.66 -46.20 38.25
C GLU A 144 44.38 -46.49 36.73
N PRO A 145 45.39 -46.92 35.92
CA PRO A 145 45.26 -47.01 34.47
C PRO A 145 44.93 -48.43 33.98
N ALA A 146 44.06 -48.55 32.96
CA ALA A 146 43.85 -49.79 32.22
C ALA A 146 43.69 -49.59 30.71
N LYS A 147 44.46 -50.42 29.99
CA LYS A 147 44.56 -50.59 28.54
C LYS A 147 43.20 -50.88 27.86
N ALA A 148 43.00 -50.34 26.65
CA ALA A 148 42.50 -51.04 25.45
C ALA A 148 42.27 -50.00 24.31
N ARG A 149 43.08 -50.00 23.25
CA ARG A 149 42.78 -50.65 21.96
C ARG A 149 41.35 -50.39 21.47
N SER A 150 41.20 -49.60 20.40
CA SER A 150 41.19 -50.12 19.02
C SER A 150 40.59 -49.10 18.03
N ALA A 151 41.15 -49.14 16.81
CA ALA A 151 40.50 -48.93 15.51
C ALA A 151 39.48 -47.78 15.38
N GLY A 152 39.73 -46.73 14.60
CA GLY A 152 40.27 -46.76 13.25
C GLY A 152 39.21 -46.20 12.28
N ARG A 153 39.56 -45.12 11.57
CA ARG A 153 38.97 -44.62 10.30
C ARG A 153 39.98 -43.59 9.79
N ARG A 154 40.93 -43.95 8.91
CA ARG A 154 40.82 -44.01 7.43
C ARG A 154 39.92 -42.92 6.85
N GLY A 155 40.51 -42.00 6.08
CA GLY A 155 39.75 -41.09 5.24
C GLY A 155 40.50 -39.87 4.71
N VAL A 156 41.50 -40.11 3.85
CA VAL A 156 41.78 -39.32 2.63
C VAL A 156 41.86 -37.78 2.77
N GLN A 157 43.08 -37.26 2.87
CA GLN A 157 43.42 -35.94 2.32
C GLN A 157 43.52 -36.06 0.79
N ALA A 158 42.59 -35.46 0.06
CA ALA A 158 42.75 -35.17 -1.35
C ALA A 158 43.12 -33.68 -1.50
N ARG A 159 44.39 -33.42 -1.84
CA ARG A 159 44.81 -32.13 -2.39
C ARG A 159 44.18 -32.00 -3.77
N MET A 160 43.23 -31.09 -3.94
CA MET A 160 42.87 -30.59 -5.28
C MET A 160 43.72 -29.37 -5.56
N HIS A 161 44.60 -29.55 -6.56
CA HIS A 161 45.43 -28.56 -7.18
C HIS A 161 44.51 -27.78 -8.14
N GLU A 162 44.18 -26.53 -7.81
CA GLU A 162 43.40 -25.67 -8.70
C GLU A 162 44.38 -24.98 -9.66
N SER A 163 44.32 -25.33 -10.94
CA SER A 163 45.03 -24.64 -12.02
C SER A 163 44.31 -23.34 -12.37
N PRO A 164 45.02 -22.23 -12.64
CA PRO A 164 44.39 -20.97 -13.03
C PRO A 164 43.82 -21.05 -14.47
N PRO A 165 42.72 -20.34 -14.77
CA PRO A 165 42.14 -20.32 -16.12
C PRO A 165 43.02 -19.53 -17.11
N PRO A 166 43.00 -19.88 -18.42
CA PRO A 166 43.80 -19.21 -19.44
C PRO A 166 43.26 -17.80 -19.77
N PRO A 167 44.13 -16.87 -20.22
CA PRO A 167 43.70 -15.52 -20.59
C PRO A 167 42.84 -15.58 -21.84
N THR A 168 41.59 -15.13 -21.71
CA THR A 168 40.72 -14.85 -22.85
C THR A 168 40.81 -13.36 -23.15
N ASP A 169 41.10 -13.02 -24.41
CA ASP A 169 41.22 -11.64 -24.91
C ASP A 169 39.87 -10.92 -24.84
N THR A 170 39.54 -10.45 -23.64
CA THR A 170 38.35 -9.65 -23.33
C THR A 170 38.33 -8.32 -24.09
N GLU A 171 39.49 -7.78 -24.46
CA GLU A 171 39.58 -6.53 -25.23
C GLU A 171 39.04 -6.67 -26.67
N ALA A 172 39.24 -7.82 -27.31
CA ALA A 172 38.78 -8.05 -28.68
C ALA A 172 37.24 -8.23 -28.75
N GLU A 173 36.64 -8.84 -27.74
CA GLU A 173 35.18 -8.93 -27.61
C GLU A 173 34.54 -7.60 -27.22
N LEU A 174 35.15 -6.85 -26.30
CA LEU A 174 34.69 -5.49 -25.93
C LEU A 174 34.76 -4.51 -27.11
N ALA A 175 35.78 -4.64 -27.98
CA ALA A 175 35.90 -3.82 -29.18
C ALA A 175 34.79 -4.12 -30.22
N LYS A 176 34.43 -5.40 -30.38
CA LYS A 176 33.31 -5.81 -31.26
C LYS A 176 31.97 -5.30 -30.73
N LEU A 177 31.74 -5.36 -29.42
CA LEU A 177 30.51 -4.86 -28.80
C LEU A 177 30.39 -3.33 -28.88
N ARG A 178 31.48 -2.58 -28.66
CA ARG A 178 31.51 -1.12 -28.87
C ARG A 178 31.14 -0.73 -30.30
N ALA A 179 31.70 -1.42 -31.30
CA ALA A 179 31.44 -1.13 -32.71
C ALA A 179 29.98 -1.40 -33.15
N ILE A 180 29.24 -2.23 -32.41
CA ILE A 180 27.80 -2.49 -32.62
C ILE A 180 26.97 -1.38 -31.98
N VAL A 181 27.32 -0.95 -30.76
CA VAL A 181 26.62 0.14 -30.04
C VAL A 181 26.76 1.48 -30.75
N GLU A 182 27.95 1.78 -31.27
CA GLU A 182 28.26 3.05 -31.95
C GLU A 182 27.58 3.17 -33.32
N ARG A 183 27.23 2.02 -33.93
CA ARG A 183 26.40 1.96 -35.15
C ARG A 183 24.91 2.16 -34.89
N ALA A 184 24.44 1.90 -33.66
CA ALA A 184 23.03 2.04 -33.28
C ALA A 184 22.67 3.45 -32.77
N HIS A 185 23.64 4.21 -32.28
CA HIS A 185 23.44 5.56 -31.74
C HIS A 185 24.56 6.51 -32.19
N PRO A 186 24.38 7.31 -33.27
CA PRO A 186 25.37 8.33 -33.62
C PRO A 186 25.41 9.41 -32.53
N THR A 187 26.58 9.63 -31.96
CA THR A 187 26.81 10.70 -30.97
C THR A 187 26.59 12.08 -31.63
N PRO A 188 25.89 13.01 -30.97
CA PRO A 188 25.72 14.36 -31.49
C PRO A 188 27.08 15.11 -31.51
N PRO A 189 27.30 15.99 -32.50
CA PRO A 189 28.59 16.66 -32.67
C PRO A 189 28.90 17.60 -31.48
N PRO A 190 30.18 17.77 -31.14
CA PRO A 190 30.58 18.70 -30.09
C PRO A 190 30.25 20.13 -30.49
N THR A 191 29.51 20.83 -29.64
CA THR A 191 29.24 22.26 -29.73
C THR A 191 30.55 23.05 -29.75
N ALA A 192 30.66 23.96 -30.72
CA ALA A 192 31.79 24.85 -30.95
C ALA A 192 32.13 25.71 -29.70
N PRO A 193 33.41 26.10 -29.52
CA PRO A 193 33.82 26.94 -28.40
C PRO A 193 33.18 28.34 -28.51
N ALA A 194 32.73 28.83 -27.36
CA ALA A 194 32.11 30.13 -27.19
C ALA A 194 33.04 31.26 -27.64
N GLY A 195 32.68 31.92 -28.75
CA GLY A 195 33.22 33.21 -29.16
C GLY A 195 32.45 34.34 -28.47
N ASP A 196 33.18 35.42 -28.16
CA ASP A 196 32.80 36.52 -27.30
C ASP A 196 31.42 37.14 -27.58
N LEU A 197 30.54 37.06 -26.57
CA LEU A 197 29.34 37.88 -26.49
C LEU A 197 29.69 39.24 -25.86
N PRO A 198 29.21 40.36 -26.43
CA PRO A 198 29.49 41.70 -25.91
C PRO A 198 28.86 41.89 -24.51
N PRO A 199 29.42 42.80 -23.68
CA PRO A 199 28.98 42.96 -22.29
C PRO A 199 27.52 43.41 -22.23
N VAL A 200 26.69 42.57 -21.62
CA VAL A 200 25.32 42.89 -21.26
C VAL A 200 25.37 44.05 -20.26
N ARG A 201 24.87 45.23 -20.66
CA ARG A 201 24.57 46.32 -19.73
C ARG A 201 23.58 45.77 -18.70
N GLN A 202 23.97 45.78 -17.43
CA GLN A 202 23.06 45.53 -16.33
C GLN A 202 21.95 46.58 -16.40
N ALA A 203 20.76 46.16 -16.80
CA ALA A 203 19.55 46.97 -16.59
C ALA A 203 19.30 47.00 -15.09
N GLU A 204 19.15 48.21 -14.54
CA GLU A 204 18.71 48.41 -13.17
C GLU A 204 17.44 47.58 -12.90
N PRO A 205 17.36 46.88 -11.74
CA PRO A 205 16.17 46.13 -11.38
C PRO A 205 14.99 47.10 -11.26
N ALA A 206 13.91 46.80 -11.99
CA ALA A 206 12.64 47.50 -11.83
C ALA A 206 12.20 47.40 -10.34
N PRO A 207 11.68 48.49 -9.75
CA PRO A 207 11.25 48.47 -8.36
C PRO A 207 10.17 47.40 -8.17
N GLU A 208 10.39 46.50 -7.20
CA GLU A 208 9.40 45.52 -6.79
C GLU A 208 8.07 46.22 -6.48
N PRO A 209 6.93 45.74 -7.01
CA PRO A 209 5.64 46.27 -6.63
C PRO A 209 5.46 46.03 -5.14
N GLN A 210 5.37 47.12 -4.37
CA GLN A 210 5.08 47.06 -2.95
C GLN A 210 3.79 46.26 -2.75
N PRO A 211 3.77 45.27 -1.83
CA PRO A 211 2.58 44.50 -1.55
C PRO A 211 1.49 45.47 -1.05
N GLN A 212 0.46 45.67 -1.88
CA GLN A 212 -0.77 46.29 -1.42
C GLN A 212 -1.28 45.43 -0.26
N PRO A 213 -1.55 45.99 0.93
CA PRO A 213 -2.20 45.24 1.99
C PRO A 213 -3.52 44.73 1.41
N ALA A 214 -3.66 43.41 1.39
CA ALA A 214 -4.92 42.78 1.02
C ALA A 214 -6.03 43.45 1.85
N PRO A 215 -7.22 43.73 1.26
CA PRO A 215 -8.35 44.16 2.06
C PRO A 215 -8.48 43.14 3.19
N GLU A 216 -8.42 43.62 4.45
CA GLU A 216 -8.68 42.78 5.61
C GLU A 216 -9.94 41.98 5.28
N PRO A 217 -9.87 40.63 5.32
CA PRO A 217 -11.05 39.84 5.04
C PRO A 217 -12.09 40.32 6.04
N ALA A 218 -13.14 40.98 5.53
CA ALA A 218 -14.29 41.36 6.31
C ALA A 218 -14.63 40.15 7.16
N ALA A 219 -14.51 40.28 8.48
CA ALA A 219 -14.55 39.18 9.41
C ALA A 219 -15.75 38.30 9.07
N VAL A 220 -15.48 37.21 8.36
CA VAL A 220 -16.48 36.19 8.10
C VAL A 220 -16.85 35.74 9.50
N PRO A 221 -18.13 35.86 9.94
CA PRO A 221 -18.50 35.41 11.26
C PRO A 221 -18.04 33.96 11.35
N VAL A 222 -17.06 33.69 12.22
CA VAL A 222 -16.61 32.33 12.51
C VAL A 222 -17.90 31.59 12.87
N PRO A 223 -18.26 30.53 12.12
CA PRO A 223 -19.51 29.81 12.39
C PRO A 223 -19.48 29.45 13.87
N ALA A 224 -20.56 29.75 14.58
CA ALA A 224 -20.63 29.55 16.02
C ALA A 224 -20.20 28.11 16.35
N ASP A 225 -19.05 27.95 16.99
CA ASP A 225 -18.65 26.65 17.51
C ASP A 225 -19.68 26.21 18.57
N ALA A 226 -19.92 24.91 18.69
CA ALA A 226 -20.74 24.38 19.78
C ALA A 226 -20.14 24.79 21.14
N SER A 227 -21.00 25.01 22.14
CA SER A 227 -20.56 25.28 23.51
C SER A 227 -19.65 24.16 24.02
N ASP A 228 -18.68 24.49 24.87
CA ASP A 228 -17.80 23.48 25.46
C ASP A 228 -18.55 22.51 26.39
N ASP A 229 -19.64 22.96 27.00
CA ASP A 229 -20.56 22.10 27.77
C ASP A 229 -21.19 21.03 26.86
N ASP A 230 -21.59 21.43 25.64
CA ASP A 230 -22.22 20.55 24.67
C ASP A 230 -21.25 19.52 24.11
N LYS A 231 -20.02 19.95 23.82
CA LYS A 231 -18.93 19.06 23.40
C LYS A 231 -18.63 18.04 24.49
N THR A 232 -18.57 18.47 25.76
CA THR A 232 -18.27 17.60 26.89
C THR A 232 -19.39 16.60 27.14
N ALA A 233 -20.65 17.06 27.14
CA ALA A 233 -21.82 16.21 27.31
C ALA A 233 -21.92 15.17 26.20
N PHE A 234 -21.77 15.57 24.93
CA PHE A 234 -21.83 14.62 23.81
C PHE A 234 -20.66 13.62 23.83
N ALA A 235 -19.44 14.08 24.10
CA ALA A 235 -18.29 13.20 24.25
C ALA A 235 -18.51 12.16 25.35
N GLN A 236 -19.12 12.55 26.47
CA GLN A 236 -19.45 11.61 27.55
C GLN A 236 -20.46 10.53 27.11
N VAL A 237 -21.43 10.85 26.26
CA VAL A 237 -22.35 9.85 25.69
C VAL A 237 -21.59 8.87 24.79
N LEU A 238 -20.67 9.35 23.94
CA LEU A 238 -19.85 8.50 23.07
C LEU A 238 -18.92 7.57 23.87
N ARG A 239 -18.32 8.02 24.98
CA ARG A 239 -17.46 7.18 25.85
C ARG A 239 -18.21 6.01 26.48
N GLN A 240 -19.51 6.16 26.72
CA GLN A 240 -20.33 5.09 27.29
C GLN A 240 -20.68 4.01 26.26
N GLY A 241 -20.43 4.24 24.96
CA GLY A 241 -20.82 3.33 23.89
C GLY A 241 -22.34 3.23 23.71
N ALA A 242 -23.11 4.16 24.27
CA ALA A 242 -24.57 4.21 24.16
C ALA A 242 -24.98 4.89 22.84
N TRP A 243 -24.70 4.25 21.71
CA TRP A 243 -24.87 4.84 20.36
C TRP A 243 -26.31 5.27 20.03
N GLY A 244 -27.31 4.57 20.60
CA GLY A 244 -28.71 4.96 20.50
C GLY A 244 -29.03 6.23 21.27
N GLU A 245 -28.43 6.40 22.45
CA GLU A 245 -28.55 7.63 23.25
C GLU A 245 -27.84 8.81 22.58
N ALA A 246 -26.75 8.58 21.85
CA ALA A 246 -26.07 9.62 21.08
C ALA A 246 -27.00 10.25 20.01
N ALA A 247 -27.80 9.43 19.32
CA ALA A 247 -28.79 9.92 18.37
C ALA A 247 -29.90 10.73 19.06
N ALA A 248 -30.46 10.20 20.15
CA ALA A 248 -31.48 10.90 20.93
C ALA A 248 -30.96 12.23 21.52
N TRP A 249 -29.70 12.26 21.97
CA TRP A 249 -29.05 13.47 22.45
C TRP A 249 -28.97 14.54 21.36
N LEU A 250 -28.60 14.16 20.13
CA LEU A 250 -28.53 15.08 18.99
C LEU A 250 -29.89 15.62 18.58
N ASP A 251 -30.95 14.80 18.67
CA ASP A 251 -32.30 15.24 18.37
C ASP A 251 -32.83 16.24 19.42
N LEU A 252 -32.52 16.02 20.71
CA LEU A 252 -32.81 16.99 21.78
C LEU A 252 -31.96 18.27 21.65
N ALA A 253 -30.74 18.16 21.12
CA ALA A 253 -29.83 19.28 20.93
C ALA A 253 -30.05 20.07 19.63
N ALA A 254 -30.91 19.58 18.72
CA ALA A 254 -31.11 20.15 17.39
C ALA A 254 -31.53 21.63 17.39
N GLY A 255 -32.18 22.10 18.45
CA GLY A 255 -32.58 23.51 18.59
C GLY A 255 -31.50 24.45 19.15
N ARG A 256 -30.43 23.93 19.77
CA ARG A 256 -29.34 24.71 20.36
C ARG A 256 -28.01 24.58 19.64
N LEU A 257 -27.80 23.48 18.90
CA LEU A 257 -26.61 23.30 18.07
C LEU A 257 -26.82 23.97 16.69
N PRO A 258 -25.78 24.57 16.11
CA PRO A 258 -25.79 24.94 14.70
C PRO A 258 -26.06 23.71 13.84
N ALA A 259 -26.89 23.85 12.80
CA ALA A 259 -27.32 22.72 11.96
C ALA A 259 -26.15 21.89 11.42
N GLY A 260 -25.09 22.54 10.93
CA GLY A 260 -23.90 21.86 10.41
C GLY A 260 -23.13 21.04 11.46
N ILE A 261 -23.16 21.44 12.73
CA ILE A 261 -22.49 20.69 13.82
C ILE A 261 -23.30 19.46 14.18
N ALA A 262 -24.62 19.57 14.28
CA ALA A 262 -25.49 18.43 14.58
C ALA A 262 -25.33 17.33 13.51
N ASP A 263 -25.33 17.69 12.23
CA ASP A 263 -25.13 16.74 11.13
C ASP A 263 -23.72 16.14 11.16
N ARG A 264 -22.69 16.94 11.42
CA ARG A 264 -21.32 16.46 11.60
C ARG A 264 -21.22 15.45 12.73
N TRP A 265 -21.87 15.70 13.87
CA TRP A 265 -21.84 14.81 15.03
C TRP A 265 -22.67 13.54 14.83
N ARG A 266 -23.72 13.56 13.98
CA ARG A 266 -24.41 12.34 13.53
C ARG A 266 -23.47 11.43 12.74
N VAL A 267 -22.71 12.00 11.79
CA VAL A 267 -21.68 11.25 11.04
C VAL A 267 -20.62 10.72 12.01
N LEU A 268 -20.12 11.58 12.91
CA LEU A 268 -19.12 11.22 13.92
C LEU A 268 -19.54 10.01 14.75
N ALA A 269 -20.75 10.04 15.29
CA ALA A 269 -21.30 8.97 16.12
C ALA A 269 -21.42 7.66 15.33
N ARG A 270 -21.87 7.72 14.07
CA ARG A 270 -21.99 6.52 13.22
C ARG A 270 -20.63 5.92 12.85
N VAL A 271 -19.62 6.75 12.57
CA VAL A 271 -18.25 6.26 12.31
C VAL A 271 -17.66 5.66 13.58
N ALA A 272 -17.84 6.30 14.74
CA ALA A 272 -17.38 5.78 16.03
C ALA A 272 -18.04 4.43 16.37
N GLU A 273 -19.36 4.33 16.17
CA GLU A 273 -20.12 3.08 16.33
C GLU A 273 -19.56 1.98 15.40
N ALA A 274 -19.34 2.30 14.12
CA ALA A 274 -18.79 1.37 13.14
C ALA A 274 -17.39 0.86 13.56
N GLN A 275 -16.52 1.75 14.05
CA GLN A 275 -15.20 1.36 14.56
C GLN A 275 -15.28 0.44 15.78
N SER A 276 -16.24 0.66 16.67
CA SER A 276 -16.38 -0.12 17.91
C SER A 276 -16.75 -1.58 17.65
N VAL A 277 -17.49 -1.84 16.58
CA VAL A 277 -17.94 -3.19 16.19
C VAL A 277 -17.07 -3.83 15.11
N ALA A 278 -16.16 -3.09 14.47
CA ALA A 278 -15.37 -3.59 13.33
C ALA A 278 -14.54 -4.84 13.62
N ALA A 279 -14.09 -5.02 14.86
CA ALA A 279 -13.30 -6.20 15.25
C ALA A 279 -14.14 -7.47 15.43
N THR A 280 -15.42 -7.33 15.80
CA THR A 280 -16.32 -8.45 16.11
C THR A 280 -17.29 -8.76 14.98
N ASP A 281 -17.78 -7.72 14.30
CA ASP A 281 -18.73 -7.81 13.20
C ASP A 281 -18.39 -6.78 12.11
N ALA A 282 -17.52 -7.20 11.18
CA ALA A 282 -17.12 -6.38 10.05
C ALA A 282 -18.28 -6.08 9.08
N ALA A 283 -19.30 -6.94 8.99
CA ALA A 283 -20.46 -6.70 8.14
C ALA A 283 -21.32 -5.56 8.70
N ARG A 284 -21.58 -5.58 10.02
CA ARG A 284 -22.27 -4.49 10.71
C ARG A 284 -21.48 -3.18 10.66
N ALA A 285 -20.16 -3.23 10.84
CA ALA A 285 -19.30 -2.05 10.69
C ALA A 285 -19.38 -1.43 9.29
N ALA A 286 -19.37 -2.26 8.24
CA ALA A 286 -19.53 -1.78 6.87
C ALA A 286 -20.91 -1.14 6.64
N GLN A 287 -21.98 -1.71 7.20
CA GLN A 287 -23.32 -1.12 7.12
C GLN A 287 -23.35 0.27 7.80
N LEU A 288 -22.86 0.37 9.03
CA LEU A 288 -22.83 1.62 9.79
C LEU A 288 -21.98 2.71 9.12
N ALA A 289 -20.83 2.32 8.55
CA ALA A 289 -20.01 3.24 7.76
C ALA A 289 -20.75 3.71 6.48
N GLY A 290 -21.52 2.82 5.84
CA GLY A 290 -22.41 3.17 4.73
C GLY A 290 -23.51 4.16 5.14
N GLU A 291 -24.12 3.99 6.31
CA GLU A 291 -25.10 4.93 6.89
C GLU A 291 -24.46 6.30 7.17
N ALA A 292 -23.22 6.34 7.70
CA ALA A 292 -22.47 7.58 7.88
C ALA A 292 -22.21 8.30 6.54
N LEU A 293 -21.86 7.55 5.49
CA LEU A 293 -21.64 8.10 4.15
C LEU A 293 -22.93 8.55 3.45
N ALA A 294 -24.08 8.01 3.83
CA ALA A 294 -25.38 8.51 3.37
C ALA A 294 -25.68 9.90 3.95
N LEU A 295 -25.22 10.18 5.17
CA LEU A 295 -25.29 11.50 5.80
C LEU A 295 -24.25 12.47 5.21
N ASN A 296 -23.01 12.01 5.02
CA ASN A 296 -21.95 12.78 4.38
C ASN A 296 -21.05 11.90 3.52
N GLY A 297 -21.27 11.94 2.20
CA GLY A 297 -20.51 11.14 1.24
C GLY A 297 -19.04 11.52 1.06
N ALA A 298 -18.59 12.63 1.64
CA ALA A 298 -17.21 13.12 1.55
C ALA A 298 -16.38 12.87 2.82
N ASP A 299 -16.89 12.12 3.80
CA ASP A 299 -16.16 11.83 5.03
C ASP A 299 -15.07 10.75 4.83
N LEU A 300 -13.80 11.14 4.98
CA LEU A 300 -12.66 10.24 4.80
C LEU A 300 -12.64 9.10 5.81
N ALA A 301 -12.95 9.37 7.08
CA ALA A 301 -12.89 8.37 8.13
C ALA A 301 -13.95 7.29 7.91
N ALA A 302 -15.16 7.68 7.50
CA ALA A 302 -16.22 6.75 7.12
C ALA A 302 -15.81 5.87 5.93
N TRP A 303 -15.19 6.44 4.88
CA TRP A 303 -14.66 5.66 3.76
C TRP A 303 -13.56 4.68 4.19
N MET A 304 -12.64 5.11 5.06
CA MET A 304 -11.57 4.24 5.58
C MET A 304 -12.16 3.04 6.34
N VAL A 305 -13.10 3.30 7.28
CA VAL A 305 -13.76 2.23 8.06
C VAL A 305 -14.55 1.28 7.16
N LEU A 306 -15.27 1.80 6.15
CA LEU A 306 -15.99 0.96 5.19
C LEU A 306 -15.02 0.05 4.43
N LEU A 307 -13.93 0.59 3.88
CA LEU A 307 -12.95 -0.18 3.13
C LEU A 307 -12.25 -1.22 4.01
N GLU A 308 -11.80 -0.85 5.21
CA GLU A 308 -11.21 -1.77 6.18
C GLU A 308 -12.16 -2.91 6.53
N SER A 309 -13.45 -2.60 6.73
CA SER A 309 -14.48 -3.58 7.05
C SER A 309 -14.77 -4.54 5.88
N LEU A 310 -14.81 -4.04 4.64
CA LEU A 310 -14.99 -4.88 3.44
C LEU A 310 -13.76 -5.76 3.19
N VAL A 311 -12.55 -5.23 3.43
CA VAL A 311 -11.30 -6.00 3.38
C VAL A 311 -11.29 -7.11 4.42
N ALA A 312 -11.72 -6.84 5.65
CA ALA A 312 -11.82 -7.83 6.71
C ALA A 312 -12.80 -8.97 6.37
N GLN A 313 -13.89 -8.66 5.67
CA GLN A 313 -14.85 -9.66 5.15
C GLN A 313 -14.32 -10.48 3.97
N GLY A 314 -13.27 -9.99 3.29
CA GLY A 314 -12.79 -10.56 2.03
C GLY A 314 -13.70 -10.26 0.84
N ASP A 315 -14.60 -9.28 0.94
CA ASP A 315 -15.45 -8.84 -0.16
C ASP A 315 -14.67 -7.91 -1.10
N SER A 316 -13.92 -8.53 -2.01
CA SER A 316 -13.12 -7.80 -3.00
C SER A 316 -13.96 -7.02 -4.00
N PHE A 317 -15.18 -7.46 -4.30
CA PHE A 317 -16.06 -6.75 -5.24
C PHE A 317 -16.64 -5.50 -4.58
N GLY A 318 -17.19 -5.63 -3.37
CA GLY A 318 -17.71 -4.51 -2.61
C GLY A 318 -16.64 -3.47 -2.32
N ALA A 319 -15.43 -3.89 -1.92
CA ALA A 319 -14.34 -2.96 -1.66
C ALA A 319 -13.83 -2.26 -2.94
N ALA A 320 -13.79 -2.95 -4.08
CA ALA A 320 -13.45 -2.33 -5.36
C ALA A 320 -14.46 -1.24 -5.76
N ASP A 321 -15.76 -1.52 -5.60
CA ASP A 321 -16.83 -0.56 -5.87
C ASP A 321 -16.77 0.63 -4.89
N ALA A 322 -16.60 0.37 -3.60
CA ALA A 322 -16.45 1.39 -2.57
C ALA A 322 -15.22 2.28 -2.83
N LEU A 323 -14.08 1.71 -3.26
CA LEU A 323 -12.90 2.47 -3.66
C LEU A 323 -13.18 3.35 -4.88
N ALA A 324 -13.85 2.82 -5.89
CA ALA A 324 -14.20 3.61 -7.09
C ALA A 324 -15.18 4.75 -6.77
N ARG A 325 -16.10 4.55 -5.82
CA ARG A 325 -17.04 5.57 -5.36
C ARG A 325 -16.35 6.63 -4.50
N SER A 326 -15.54 6.22 -3.53
CA SER A 326 -14.80 7.15 -2.67
C SER A 326 -13.85 8.02 -3.48
N TRP A 327 -13.18 7.43 -4.47
CA TRP A 327 -12.26 8.17 -5.34
C TRP A 327 -12.94 9.27 -6.16
N ARG A 328 -14.22 9.11 -6.53
CA ARG A 328 -14.99 10.14 -7.25
C ARG A 328 -15.29 11.37 -6.39
N VAL A 329 -15.37 11.20 -5.07
CA VAL A 329 -15.74 12.27 -4.14
C VAL A 329 -14.51 12.87 -3.46
N LEU A 330 -13.58 12.01 -3.05
CA LEU A 330 -12.42 12.35 -2.25
C LEU A 330 -11.20 11.50 -2.68
N PRO A 331 -10.48 11.88 -3.76
CA PRO A 331 -9.25 11.21 -4.17
C PRO A 331 -8.18 11.39 -3.07
N ASN A 332 -7.86 10.30 -2.36
CA ASN A 332 -6.93 10.31 -1.24
C ASN A 332 -5.98 9.11 -1.30
N ARG A 333 -4.67 9.37 -1.12
CA ARG A 333 -3.59 8.36 -1.22
C ARG A 333 -3.73 7.15 -0.29
N VAL A 334 -4.49 7.24 0.79
CA VAL A 334 -4.65 6.17 1.78
C VAL A 334 -5.63 5.09 1.30
N LEU A 335 -6.67 5.47 0.57
CA LEU A 335 -7.78 4.56 0.22
C LEU A 335 -7.32 3.36 -0.63
N PRO A 336 -6.50 3.54 -1.69
CA PRO A 336 -5.98 2.42 -2.46
C PRO A 336 -5.05 1.49 -1.66
N ARG A 337 -4.38 2.00 -0.62
CA ARG A 337 -3.48 1.19 0.23
C ARG A 337 -4.25 0.24 1.13
N ILE A 338 -5.38 0.68 1.68
CA ILE A 338 -6.28 -0.19 2.46
C ILE A 338 -6.73 -1.39 1.62
N CYS A 339 -7.01 -1.14 0.34
CA CYS A 339 -7.46 -2.14 -0.61
C CYS A 339 -6.35 -3.04 -1.17
N ALA A 340 -5.07 -2.78 -0.86
CA ALA A 340 -3.95 -3.47 -1.49
C ALA A 340 -3.95 -4.99 -1.26
N SER A 341 -4.45 -5.45 -0.12
CA SER A 341 -4.52 -6.88 0.25
C SER A 341 -5.63 -7.66 -0.47
N LEU A 342 -6.55 -6.98 -1.17
CA LEU A 342 -7.70 -7.59 -1.83
C LEU A 342 -7.34 -8.36 -3.10
N TRP A 343 -6.31 -7.91 -3.79
CA TRP A 343 -5.89 -8.47 -5.08
C TRP A 343 -4.48 -9.05 -4.99
N PRO A 344 -4.31 -10.21 -4.30
CA PRO A 344 -2.98 -10.83 -4.16
C PRO A 344 -2.38 -11.27 -5.50
N ASP A 345 -3.23 -11.59 -6.47
CA ASP A 345 -2.84 -12.09 -7.79
C ASP A 345 -2.78 -10.97 -8.86
N GLU A 346 -3.02 -9.70 -8.46
CA GLU A 346 -2.92 -8.55 -9.37
C GLU A 346 -1.46 -8.33 -9.75
N THR A 347 -1.14 -8.40 -11.04
CA THR A 347 0.21 -8.11 -11.51
C THR A 347 0.51 -6.61 -11.35
N PRO A 348 1.79 -6.21 -11.22
CA PRO A 348 2.15 -4.80 -11.16
C PRO A 348 1.57 -3.96 -12.32
N GLU A 349 1.49 -4.51 -13.52
CA GLU A 349 0.92 -3.85 -14.70
C GLU A 349 -0.60 -3.68 -14.59
N GLN A 350 -1.31 -4.68 -14.08
CA GLN A 350 -2.76 -4.57 -13.84
C GLN A 350 -3.07 -3.51 -12.78
N ARG A 351 -2.26 -3.47 -11.71
CA ARG A 351 -2.34 -2.41 -10.69
C ARG A 351 -2.11 -1.03 -11.29
N LEU A 352 -1.08 -0.88 -12.13
CA LEU A 352 -0.81 0.38 -12.83
C LEU A 352 -2.00 0.81 -13.68
N ALA A 353 -2.52 -0.06 -14.54
CA ALA A 353 -3.67 0.24 -15.40
C ALA A 353 -4.90 0.68 -14.59
N ARG A 354 -5.17 0.03 -13.45
CA ARG A 354 -6.25 0.42 -12.54
C ARG A 354 -6.01 1.80 -11.93
N CYS A 355 -4.80 2.08 -11.45
CA CYS A 355 -4.45 3.39 -10.89
C CYS A 355 -4.51 4.51 -11.94
N GLU A 356 -4.10 4.25 -13.18
CA GLU A 356 -4.21 5.18 -14.30
C GLU A 356 -5.68 5.51 -14.60
N ALA A 357 -6.54 4.49 -14.71
CA ALA A 357 -7.97 4.68 -14.89
C ALA A 357 -8.62 5.48 -13.74
N MET A 358 -8.15 5.30 -12.51
CA MET A 358 -8.58 6.12 -11.37
C MET A 358 -8.13 7.58 -11.51
N ALA A 359 -6.89 7.82 -11.95
CA ALA A 359 -6.33 9.16 -12.10
C ALA A 359 -6.97 9.98 -13.23
N GLU A 360 -7.54 9.34 -14.26
CA GLU A 360 -8.28 10.01 -15.34
C GLU A 360 -9.42 10.91 -14.83
N SER A 361 -10.07 10.50 -13.74
CA SER A 361 -11.15 11.29 -13.11
C SER A 361 -10.67 12.55 -12.41
N HIS A 362 -9.38 12.62 -12.03
CA HIS A 362 -8.80 13.72 -11.26
C HIS A 362 -7.38 14.10 -11.74
N PRO A 363 -7.22 14.62 -12.98
CA PRO A 363 -5.91 14.82 -13.61
C PRO A 363 -5.00 15.88 -12.97
N HIS A 364 -5.55 16.71 -12.08
CA HIS A 364 -4.81 17.79 -11.42
C HIS A 364 -4.55 17.52 -9.93
N GLN A 365 -5.02 16.39 -9.39
CA GLN A 365 -4.86 16.07 -7.98
C GLN A 365 -3.49 15.43 -7.72
N PRO A 366 -2.64 15.98 -6.83
CA PRO A 366 -1.33 15.41 -6.53
C PRO A 366 -1.41 13.97 -6.01
N ASP A 367 -2.42 13.65 -5.19
CA ASP A 367 -2.63 12.30 -4.67
C ASP A 367 -2.96 11.29 -5.78
N ALA A 368 -3.63 11.71 -6.85
CA ALA A 368 -3.90 10.86 -8.00
C ALA A 368 -2.61 10.52 -8.77
N HIS A 369 -1.75 11.52 -9.00
CA HIS A 369 -0.43 11.27 -9.58
C HIS A 369 0.47 10.41 -8.69
N LEU A 370 0.42 10.61 -7.37
CA LEU A 370 1.22 9.84 -6.42
C LEU A 370 0.88 8.34 -6.47
N VAL A 371 -0.42 8.01 -6.51
CA VAL A 371 -0.90 6.62 -6.60
C VAL A 371 -0.49 5.95 -7.92
N VAL A 372 -0.54 6.68 -9.05
CA VAL A 372 -0.02 6.18 -10.33
C VAL A 372 1.49 6.01 -10.29
N GLY A 373 2.22 6.98 -9.73
CA GLY A 373 3.68 6.92 -9.58
C GLY A 373 4.12 5.70 -8.76
N GLU A 374 3.49 5.46 -7.62
CA GLU A 374 3.73 4.28 -6.77
C GLU A 374 3.49 2.97 -7.54
N ALA A 375 2.38 2.88 -8.28
CA ALA A 375 2.07 1.71 -9.10
C ALA A 375 3.06 1.54 -10.28
N ALA A 376 3.51 2.63 -10.90
CA ALA A 376 4.44 2.59 -12.03
C ALA A 376 5.85 2.15 -11.61
N VAL A 377 6.29 2.51 -10.40
CA VAL A 377 7.55 2.02 -9.82
C VAL A 377 7.48 0.50 -9.59
N LEU A 378 6.36 0.01 -9.05
CA LEU A 378 6.14 -1.44 -8.88
C LEU A 378 6.14 -2.18 -10.24
N ALA A 379 5.54 -1.58 -11.27
CA ALA A 379 5.50 -2.12 -12.62
C ALA A 379 6.76 -1.88 -13.46
N GLN A 380 7.82 -1.29 -12.86
CA GLN A 380 9.07 -0.94 -13.53
C GLN A 380 8.89 -0.09 -14.79
N LYS A 381 7.84 0.75 -14.83
CA LYS A 381 7.57 1.70 -15.91
C LYS A 381 8.20 3.04 -15.56
N TRP A 382 9.53 3.11 -15.60
CA TRP A 382 10.33 4.25 -15.12
C TRP A 382 9.91 5.61 -15.70
N GLY A 383 9.70 5.67 -17.02
CA GLY A 383 9.25 6.90 -17.68
C GLY A 383 7.85 7.35 -17.25
N VAL A 384 6.93 6.42 -16.97
CA VAL A 384 5.60 6.74 -16.44
C VAL A 384 5.72 7.21 -14.99
N ALA A 385 6.45 6.47 -14.16
CA ALA A 385 6.71 6.82 -12.76
C ALA A 385 7.27 8.24 -12.65
N ARG A 386 8.34 8.55 -13.37
CA ARG A 386 9.00 9.86 -13.37
C ARG A 386 8.04 11.00 -13.74
N ARG A 387 7.24 10.84 -14.80
CA ARG A 387 6.26 11.87 -15.21
C ARG A 387 5.24 12.18 -14.12
N HIS A 388 4.65 11.15 -13.51
CA HIS A 388 3.64 11.34 -12.47
C HIS A 388 4.26 11.87 -11.17
N LEU A 389 5.41 11.34 -10.73
CA LEU A 389 6.09 11.81 -9.52
C LEU A 389 6.55 13.27 -9.64
N MET A 390 7.02 13.68 -10.83
CA MET A 390 7.34 15.09 -11.10
C MET A 390 6.12 16.00 -11.04
N ALA A 391 4.95 15.53 -11.48
CA ALA A 391 3.71 16.29 -11.35
C ALA A 391 3.36 16.53 -9.86
N VAL A 392 3.56 15.53 -9.00
CA VAL A 392 3.41 15.69 -7.54
C VAL A 392 4.39 16.73 -6.99
N LEU A 393 5.67 16.59 -7.31
CA LEU A 393 6.74 17.46 -6.81
C LEU A 393 6.63 18.91 -7.32
N LYS A 394 6.00 19.11 -8.48
CA LYS A 394 5.67 20.45 -9.01
C LYS A 394 4.55 21.12 -8.22
N ALA A 395 3.58 20.35 -7.72
CA ALA A 395 2.50 20.87 -6.88
C ALA A 395 2.99 21.24 -5.47
N GLY A 396 4.03 20.57 -4.97
CA GLY A 396 4.71 20.94 -3.73
C GLY A 396 5.68 19.87 -3.26
N PRO A 397 6.54 20.17 -2.26
CA PRO A 397 7.45 19.18 -1.70
C PRO A 397 6.64 18.06 -1.02
N ASP A 398 6.95 16.82 -1.37
CA ASP A 398 6.34 15.61 -0.81
C ASP A 398 7.42 14.54 -0.66
N GLY A 399 7.65 14.11 0.60
CA GLY A 399 8.74 13.19 0.92
C GLY A 399 8.52 11.81 0.28
N GLN A 400 7.27 11.37 0.15
CA GLN A 400 6.99 10.09 -0.50
C GLN A 400 7.30 10.15 -1.99
N ALA A 401 6.93 11.23 -2.69
CA ALA A 401 7.26 11.39 -4.10
C ALA A 401 8.78 11.44 -4.32
N ALA A 402 9.52 12.12 -3.45
CA ALA A 402 10.98 12.17 -3.49
C ALA A 402 11.63 10.79 -3.26
N ARG A 403 11.12 10.01 -2.29
CA ARG A 403 11.56 8.62 -2.06
C ARG A 403 11.37 7.76 -3.30
N LEU A 404 10.19 7.81 -3.91
CA LEU A 404 9.88 7.04 -5.11
C LEU A 404 10.75 7.48 -6.30
N MET A 405 11.08 8.78 -6.40
CA MET A 405 12.03 9.27 -7.41
C MET A 405 13.45 8.72 -7.18
N ALA A 406 13.92 8.62 -5.94
CA ALA A 406 15.20 7.99 -5.63
C ALA A 406 15.18 6.50 -6.02
N GLU A 407 14.08 5.80 -5.72
CA GLU A 407 13.90 4.39 -6.09
C GLU A 407 13.88 4.18 -7.61
N VAL A 408 13.28 5.10 -8.38
CA VAL A 408 13.36 5.08 -9.86
C VAL A 408 14.82 5.16 -10.31
N GLU A 409 15.61 6.10 -9.79
CA GLU A 409 17.03 6.23 -10.17
C GLU A 409 17.88 5.01 -9.79
N ASP A 410 17.60 4.38 -8.65
CA ASP A 410 18.36 3.22 -8.17
C ASP A 410 18.02 1.93 -8.95
N ARG A 411 16.77 1.77 -9.41
CA ARG A 411 16.28 0.54 -10.06
C ARG A 411 16.27 0.62 -11.60
N GLU A 412 16.30 1.81 -12.18
CA GLU A 412 16.33 2.02 -13.64
C GLU A 412 17.69 1.59 -14.22
N PRO A 413 17.72 0.74 -15.26
CA PRO A 413 18.96 0.42 -15.96
C PRO A 413 19.61 1.69 -16.53
N GLY A 414 20.83 1.99 -16.10
CA GLY A 414 21.54 3.23 -16.48
C GLY A 414 21.18 4.46 -15.64
N GLY A 415 20.42 4.28 -14.54
CA GLY A 415 20.13 5.33 -13.57
C GLY A 415 21.38 5.84 -12.84
N SER A 416 21.25 7.01 -12.20
CA SER A 416 22.38 7.70 -11.56
C SER A 416 22.30 7.62 -10.04
N ALA A 417 23.24 6.93 -9.41
CA ALA A 417 23.36 6.88 -7.94
C ALA A 417 23.49 8.28 -7.31
N ARG A 418 24.13 9.23 -8.02
CA ARG A 418 24.21 10.63 -7.58
C ARG A 418 22.84 11.31 -7.64
N ALA A 419 22.05 11.06 -8.68
CA ALA A 419 20.68 11.59 -8.76
C ALA A 419 19.78 10.98 -7.68
N ALA A 420 19.90 9.68 -7.41
CA ALA A 420 19.18 9.01 -6.33
C ALA A 420 19.46 9.67 -4.96
N GLU A 421 20.74 9.96 -4.66
CA GLU A 421 21.12 10.63 -3.42
C GLU A 421 20.53 12.05 -3.29
N VAL A 422 20.50 12.82 -4.38
CA VAL A 422 19.84 14.14 -4.41
C VAL A 422 18.36 14.01 -4.05
N TRP A 423 17.68 12.96 -4.52
CA TRP A 423 16.28 12.72 -4.17
C TRP A 423 16.09 12.27 -2.71
N ARG A 424 16.99 11.48 -2.15
CA ARG A 424 16.96 11.11 -0.71
C ARG A 424 17.16 12.31 0.21
N GLN A 425 18.01 13.26 -0.18
CA GLN A 425 18.18 14.53 0.55
C GLN A 425 16.89 15.37 0.49
N ARG A 426 16.23 15.41 -0.67
CA ARG A 426 14.92 16.06 -0.82
C ARG A 426 13.82 15.38 -0.02
N GLU A 427 13.83 14.04 0.11
CA GLU A 427 12.92 13.32 1.00
C GLU A 427 13.11 13.75 2.46
N HIS A 428 14.35 13.79 2.95
CA HIS A 428 14.65 14.21 4.33
C HIS A 428 14.24 15.65 4.62
N GLY A 429 14.41 16.55 3.65
CA GLY A 429 14.00 17.95 3.78
C GLY A 429 12.51 18.20 3.52
N ALA A 430 11.74 17.18 3.13
CA ALA A 430 10.34 17.36 2.80
C ALA A 430 9.45 17.50 4.07
N PRO A 431 8.30 18.18 3.95
CA PRO A 431 7.33 18.22 5.04
C PRO A 431 6.86 16.80 5.38
N ALA A 432 6.48 16.60 6.63
CA ALA A 432 5.89 15.35 7.09
C ALA A 432 4.69 14.94 6.22
N ALA A 433 4.56 13.63 6.01
CA ALA A 433 3.46 13.07 5.24
C ALA A 433 2.10 13.44 5.86
N PRO A 434 1.04 13.62 5.05
CA PRO A 434 -0.30 13.82 5.57
C PRO A 434 -0.72 12.68 6.50
N THR A 435 -1.34 13.04 7.62
CA THR A 435 -1.80 12.16 8.68
C THR A 435 -3.00 12.80 9.39
N TRP A 436 -3.55 12.16 10.43
CA TRP A 436 -4.58 12.79 11.25
C TRP A 436 -3.93 13.77 12.23
N VAL A 437 -4.29 15.04 12.14
CA VAL A 437 -3.75 16.12 12.99
C VAL A 437 -4.88 16.71 13.81
N CYS A 438 -4.67 16.83 15.12
CA CYS A 438 -5.60 17.49 16.02
C CYS A 438 -5.51 19.02 15.84
N GLY A 439 -6.61 19.65 15.44
CA GLY A 439 -6.70 21.11 15.30
C GLY A 439 -6.60 21.88 16.62
N GLN A 440 -6.77 21.22 17.77
CA GLN A 440 -6.70 21.86 19.10
C GLN A 440 -5.30 21.80 19.72
N CYS A 441 -4.63 20.64 19.69
CA CYS A 441 -3.34 20.45 20.37
C CYS A 441 -2.16 20.15 19.43
N GLY A 442 -2.40 20.11 18.11
CA GLY A 442 -1.39 19.85 17.08
C GLY A 442 -0.86 18.41 17.02
N ALA A 443 -1.38 17.49 17.84
CA ALA A 443 -0.90 16.11 17.86
C ALA A 443 -1.20 15.37 16.55
N SER A 444 -0.25 14.54 16.11
CA SER A 444 -0.39 13.65 14.96
C SER A 444 -0.78 12.25 15.40
N HIS A 445 -1.69 11.62 14.66
CA HIS A 445 -2.22 10.29 14.95
C HIS A 445 -2.25 9.43 13.67
N GLY A 446 -1.87 8.16 13.78
CA GLY A 446 -1.87 7.24 12.63
C GLY A 446 -3.26 6.69 12.26
N ARG A 447 -4.25 6.81 13.16
CA ARG A 447 -5.63 6.38 12.94
C ARG A 447 -6.58 7.50 13.37
N TRP A 448 -7.72 7.57 12.69
CA TRP A 448 -8.78 8.48 13.07
C TRP A 448 -9.50 7.99 14.34
N SER A 449 -9.93 8.94 15.16
CA SER A 449 -10.72 8.75 16.37
C SER A 449 -11.65 9.96 16.52
N TRP A 450 -12.84 9.74 17.07
CA TRP A 450 -13.81 10.81 17.31
C TRP A 450 -13.39 11.76 18.44
N GLU A 451 -12.53 11.32 19.37
CA GLU A 451 -11.83 12.18 20.33
C GLU A 451 -10.31 12.10 20.11
N CYS A 452 -9.61 13.21 20.34
CA CYS A 452 -8.15 13.23 20.26
C CYS A 452 -7.54 12.45 21.44
N PRO A 453 -6.72 11.41 21.21
CA PRO A 453 -6.07 10.65 22.29
C PRO A 453 -5.14 11.46 23.21
N LYS A 454 -4.67 12.65 22.79
CA LYS A 454 -3.77 13.51 23.60
C LYS A 454 -4.53 14.51 24.47
N CYS A 455 -5.52 15.21 23.91
CA CYS A 455 -6.21 16.31 24.60
C CYS A 455 -7.68 16.05 24.90
N SER A 456 -8.21 14.90 24.49
CA SER A 456 -9.63 14.51 24.62
C SER A 456 -10.62 15.45 23.94
N GLY A 457 -10.16 16.31 23.02
CA GLY A 457 -11.01 17.19 22.23
C GLY A 457 -11.89 16.41 21.26
N LEU A 458 -13.19 16.68 21.28
CA LEU A 458 -14.21 16.10 20.40
C LEU A 458 -14.08 16.62 18.96
N ASP A 459 -14.10 15.72 17.98
CA ASP A 459 -14.11 16.00 16.53
C ASP A 459 -13.02 17.00 16.08
N ARG A 460 -11.82 16.87 16.65
CA ARG A 460 -10.68 17.75 16.33
C ARG A 460 -9.70 17.17 15.32
N LEU A 461 -9.84 15.90 14.93
CA LEU A 461 -8.89 15.23 14.02
C LEU A 461 -9.26 15.49 12.57
N ALA A 462 -8.39 16.18 11.85
CA ALA A 462 -8.50 16.45 10.42
C ALA A 462 -7.34 15.80 9.66
N TRP A 463 -7.59 15.34 8.43
CA TRP A 463 -6.53 14.81 7.57
C TRP A 463 -5.70 15.96 6.99
N GLY A 464 -4.40 15.98 7.28
CA GLY A 464 -3.53 17.06 6.86
C GLY A 464 -2.08 16.82 7.22
N ARG A 465 -1.20 17.73 6.82
CA ARG A 465 0.20 17.66 7.24
C ARG A 465 0.32 18.27 8.63
N PRO A 466 1.06 17.64 9.56
CA PRO A 466 1.36 18.32 10.81
C PRO A 466 2.16 19.57 10.48
N ALA A 467 1.90 20.66 11.21
CA ALA A 467 2.75 21.83 11.13
C ALA A 467 4.19 21.35 11.34
N ALA A 468 5.07 21.68 10.39
CA ALA A 468 6.49 21.43 10.58
C ALA A 468 6.84 22.06 11.92
N ALA A 469 7.29 21.25 12.87
CA ALA A 469 7.84 21.79 14.10
C ALA A 469 8.91 22.79 13.66
N ILE A 470 8.66 24.08 13.86
CA ILE A 470 9.69 25.10 13.78
C ILE A 470 10.62 24.77 14.94
N ALA A 471 11.57 23.88 14.68
CA ALA A 471 12.61 23.50 15.60
C ALA A 471 13.93 23.98 14.98
N LEU A 472 14.14 25.30 15.05
CA LEU A 472 15.47 25.92 15.04
C LEU A 472 15.44 27.13 15.98
N ALA A 473 16.01 26.90 17.17
CA ALA A 473 16.75 27.85 18.00
C ALA A 473 16.05 29.16 18.43
N THR A 474 15.25 29.08 19.50
CA THR A 474 15.39 30.04 20.60
C THR A 474 16.19 29.37 21.72
N ASP A 475 17.26 30.03 22.13
CA ASP A 475 18.08 29.77 23.31
C ASP A 475 18.97 28.52 23.34
N ALA A 476 20.02 28.57 22.52
CA ALA A 476 21.33 28.07 22.95
C ALA A 476 22.42 29.09 22.56
N GLY A 477 22.76 29.96 23.52
CA GLY A 477 24.09 30.57 23.64
C GLY A 477 24.52 31.55 22.54
N ALA A 478 24.00 32.77 22.58
CA ALA A 478 24.78 33.94 22.19
C ALA A 478 25.16 34.70 23.47
N ASP A 479 26.32 34.30 23.98
CA ASP A 479 27.22 35.03 24.87
C ASP A 479 27.13 36.56 24.67
N THR A 480 26.44 37.24 25.59
CA THR A 480 26.73 38.65 25.88
C THR A 480 27.50 38.71 27.18
N GLY A 481 28.81 38.48 27.11
CA GLY A 481 29.77 39.04 28.04
C GLY A 481 29.64 40.56 28.07
N LYS A 482 28.76 41.06 28.95
CA LYS A 482 28.71 42.45 29.36
C LYS A 482 29.44 42.51 30.71
N VAL A 483 30.73 42.87 30.63
CA VAL A 483 31.51 43.27 31.80
C VAL A 483 30.87 44.53 32.37
N ASP A 484 30.52 44.47 33.65
CA ASP A 484 30.03 45.59 34.44
C ASP A 484 31.07 46.73 34.47
N ALA A 485 30.61 47.92 34.10
CA ALA A 485 31.14 49.17 34.64
C ALA A 485 30.16 49.64 35.73
N GLN A 486 30.56 49.38 36.98
CA GLN A 486 30.43 50.22 38.17
C GLN A 486 29.14 51.06 38.38
N ALA A 487 28.37 50.72 39.42
CA ALA A 487 28.14 51.55 40.62
C ALA A 487 27.14 50.89 41.57
#